data_AF-A0A2W4NZB1-F1
#
_entry.id   AF-A0A2W4NZB1-F1
#
_cell.length_a   1.000
_cell.length_b   1.000
_cell.length_c   1.000
_cell.angle_alpha   90.00
_cell.angle_beta   90.00
_cell.angle_gamma   90.00
#
_symmetry.space_group_name_H-M   'P 1'
#
loop_
_entity.id
_entity.type
_entity.pdbx_description
1 polymer ?
#
loop_
_entity_poly.entity_id
_entity_poly.type
_entity_poly.pdbx_seq_one_letter_code
_entity_poly.pdbx_strand_id
1 'polypeptide(L)'
;MVIHDSFPDFLLFVYVHMSEADHNYDPKEMALIKKKMHALFPEGTDLEKKLYRAIRDYNNFDKSRLDALFKDTFEKFRGANPELREHLFQDILEIASADGALNASESQALESLKKIIDLTSATAN
;
A
#
# COMPACT_ATOMS: atom_id res chain seq x y z
N MET A 1 -9.50 -3.66 -13.09
CA MET A 1 -10.19 -4.56 -12.15
C MET A 1 -9.76 -4.19 -10.73
N VAL A 2 -10.68 -3.83 -9.85
CA VAL A 2 -10.37 -3.44 -8.47
C VAL A 2 -10.87 -4.53 -7.52
N ILE A 3 -9.98 -5.03 -6.65
CA ILE A 3 -10.29 -6.11 -5.69
C ILE A 3 -10.54 -5.60 -4.27
N HIS A 4 -10.36 -4.29 -4.04
CA HIS A 4 -10.44 -3.67 -2.72
C HIS A 4 -11.85 -3.14 -2.42
N ASP A 5 -12.36 -3.54 -1.26
CA ASP A 5 -13.69 -3.18 -0.74
C ASP A 5 -13.74 -1.70 -0.33
N SER A 6 -12.61 -1.13 0.11
CA SER A 6 -12.47 0.26 0.55
C SER A 6 -11.08 0.83 0.24
N PHE A 7 -10.91 2.15 0.38
CA PHE A 7 -9.59 2.78 0.21
C PHE A 7 -8.60 2.35 1.32
N PRO A 8 -8.97 2.26 2.61
CA PRO A 8 -8.10 1.67 3.64
C PRO A 8 -7.63 0.25 3.33
N ASP A 9 -8.48 -0.59 2.74
CA ASP A 9 -8.09 -1.95 2.31
C ASP A 9 -7.06 -1.91 1.17
N PHE A 10 -7.17 -0.94 0.28
CA PHE A 10 -6.17 -0.70 -0.75
C PHE A 10 -4.85 -0.20 -0.17
N LEU A 11 -4.87 0.75 0.77
CA LEU A 11 -3.64 1.24 1.43
C LEU A 11 -2.91 0.10 2.14
N LEU A 12 -3.64 -0.76 2.85
CA LEU A 12 -3.08 -1.96 3.47
C LEU A 12 -2.45 -2.91 2.45
N PHE A 13 -3.07 -3.10 1.28
CA PHE A 13 -2.49 -3.91 0.20
C PHE A 13 -1.18 -3.30 -0.33
N VAL A 14 -1.12 -1.97 -0.45
CA VAL A 14 0.12 -1.27 -0.85
C VAL A 14 1.20 -1.41 0.22
N TYR A 15 0.86 -1.32 1.50
CA TYR A 15 1.82 -1.56 2.58
C TYR A 15 2.41 -2.98 2.54
N VAL A 16 1.57 -3.99 2.27
CA VAL A 16 2.02 -5.38 2.09
C VAL A 16 2.93 -5.52 0.87
N HIS A 17 2.60 -4.85 -0.24
CA HIS A 17 3.45 -4.85 -1.43
C HIS A 17 4.84 -4.29 -1.15
N MET A 18 4.93 -3.22 -0.35
CA MET A 18 6.20 -2.59 0.00
C MET A 18 7.04 -3.49 0.89
N SER A 19 6.45 -4.12 1.89
CA SER A 19 7.18 -5.03 2.78
C SER A 19 7.64 -6.29 2.05
N GLU A 20 6.92 -6.78 1.02
CA GLU A 20 7.37 -7.93 0.23
C GLU A 20 8.33 -7.56 -0.91
N ALA A 21 8.74 -6.30 -1.07
CA ALA A 21 9.58 -5.89 -2.19
C ALA A 21 10.92 -6.65 -2.28
N ASP A 22 11.42 -7.15 -1.16
CA ASP A 22 12.64 -7.97 -1.05
C ASP A 22 12.36 -9.49 -0.97
N HIS A 23 11.12 -9.93 -1.20
CA HIS A 23 10.61 -11.29 -1.04
C HIS A 23 10.61 -11.84 0.40
N ASN A 24 10.66 -10.97 1.39
CA ASN A 24 10.50 -11.33 2.79
C ASN A 24 9.38 -10.49 3.43
N TYR A 25 8.94 -10.85 4.63
CA TYR A 25 8.11 -9.95 5.44
C TYR A 25 8.90 -9.65 6.71
N ASP A 26 9.63 -8.53 6.72
CA ASP A 26 10.44 -8.18 7.88
C ASP A 26 9.53 -7.92 9.11
N PRO A 27 9.85 -8.50 10.29
CA PRO A 27 9.03 -8.30 11.48
C PRO A 27 8.86 -6.85 11.92
N LYS A 28 9.83 -5.96 11.65
CA LYS A 28 9.74 -4.54 11.98
C LYS A 28 8.78 -3.82 11.05
N GLU A 29 8.83 -4.13 9.75
CA GLU A 29 7.87 -3.62 8.77
C GLU A 29 6.46 -4.08 9.13
N MET A 30 6.27 -5.36 9.44
CA MET A 30 4.98 -5.90 9.87
C MET A 30 4.45 -5.22 11.14
N ALA A 31 5.32 -4.94 12.12
CA ALA A 31 4.95 -4.21 13.32
C ALA A 31 4.52 -2.77 13.00
N LEU A 32 5.22 -2.11 12.08
CA LEU A 32 4.89 -0.75 11.65
C LEU A 32 3.58 -0.71 10.86
N ILE A 33 3.35 -1.67 9.95
CA ILE A 33 2.08 -1.84 9.24
C ILE A 33 0.94 -1.98 10.25
N LYS A 34 1.06 -2.87 11.24
CA LYS A 34 0.05 -3.02 12.30
C LYS A 34 -0.22 -1.71 13.04
N LYS A 35 0.82 -0.93 13.34
CA LYS A 35 0.66 0.41 13.95
C LYS A 35 -0.13 1.36 13.04
N LYS A 36 0.18 1.40 11.73
CA LYS A 36 -0.52 2.25 10.76
C LYS A 36 -1.97 1.80 10.54
N MET A 37 -2.26 0.50 10.64
CA MET A 37 -3.63 -0.03 10.54
C MET A 37 -4.58 0.55 11.59
N HIS A 38 -4.09 0.88 12.79
CA HIS A 38 -4.92 1.54 13.81
C HIS A 38 -5.41 2.93 13.40
N ALA A 39 -4.69 3.62 12.51
CA ALA A 39 -5.13 4.90 11.95
C ALA A 39 -6.02 4.73 10.72
N LEU A 40 -5.91 3.60 10.01
CA LEU A 40 -6.68 3.32 8.79
C LEU A 40 -8.07 2.77 9.05
N PHE A 41 -8.25 2.02 10.13
CA PHE A 41 -9.49 1.28 10.40
C PHE A 41 -10.13 1.74 11.72
N PRO A 42 -11.48 1.73 11.80
CA PRO A 42 -12.18 2.14 13.02
C PRO A 42 -11.87 1.21 14.19
N GLU A 43 -11.97 1.76 15.41
CA GLU A 43 -11.81 1.01 16.65
C GLU A 43 -12.77 -0.19 16.70
N GLY A 44 -12.29 -1.34 17.18
CA GLY A 44 -13.03 -2.60 17.18
C GLY A 44 -12.91 -3.42 15.89
N THR A 45 -12.21 -2.92 14.86
CA THR A 45 -11.86 -3.73 13.68
C THR A 45 -10.87 -4.83 14.07
N ASP A 46 -11.12 -6.05 13.59
CA ASP A 46 -10.15 -7.15 13.66
C ASP A 46 -8.99 -6.90 12.68
N LEU A 47 -7.97 -6.18 13.16
CA LEU A 47 -6.81 -5.79 12.37
C LEU A 47 -5.97 -6.98 11.93
N GLU A 48 -5.88 -8.02 12.77
CA GLU A 48 -5.10 -9.21 12.44
C GLU A 48 -5.73 -9.96 11.26
N LYS A 49 -7.05 -10.15 11.28
CA LYS A 49 -7.77 -10.73 10.14
C LYS A 49 -7.67 -9.89 8.87
N LYS A 50 -7.72 -8.55 8.98
CA LYS A 50 -7.51 -7.64 7.84
C LYS A 50 -6.12 -7.81 7.24
N LEU A 51 -5.07 -7.84 8.07
CA LEU A 51 -3.69 -8.01 7.62
C LEU A 51 -3.49 -9.35 6.93
N TYR A 52 -3.95 -10.46 7.52
CA TYR A 52 -3.83 -11.78 6.89
C TYR A 52 -4.59 -11.86 5.57
N ARG A 53 -5.77 -11.24 5.48
CA ARG A 53 -6.50 -11.16 4.21
C ARG A 53 -5.68 -10.39 3.17
N ALA A 54 -5.12 -9.24 3.51
CA ALA A 54 -4.31 -8.44 2.58
C ALA A 54 -3.06 -9.20 2.11
N ILE A 55 -2.33 -9.86 3.01
CA ILE A 55 -1.18 -10.71 2.67
C ILE A 55 -1.58 -11.84 1.71
N ARG A 56 -2.66 -12.54 2.02
CA ARG A 56 -3.16 -13.63 1.19
C ARG A 56 -3.61 -13.12 -0.18
N ASP A 57 -4.37 -12.04 -0.22
CA ASP A 57 -4.90 -11.46 -1.45
C ASP A 57 -3.74 -10.94 -2.31
N TYR A 58 -2.70 -10.33 -1.71
CA TYR A 58 -1.46 -9.95 -2.39
C TYR A 58 -0.71 -11.16 -2.96
N ASN A 59 -0.46 -12.19 -2.16
CA ASN A 59 0.29 -13.38 -2.59
C ASN A 59 -0.40 -14.19 -3.69
N ASN A 60 -1.72 -14.19 -3.70
CA ASN A 60 -2.51 -14.85 -4.75
C ASN A 60 -2.73 -13.96 -5.99
N PHE A 61 -2.34 -12.69 -5.93
CA PHE A 61 -2.51 -11.76 -7.05
C PHE A 61 -1.41 -11.95 -8.10
N ASP A 62 -1.80 -11.84 -9.36
CA ASP A 62 -0.87 -11.84 -10.49
C ASP A 62 -0.01 -10.57 -10.45
N LYS A 63 1.27 -10.73 -10.07
CA LYS A 63 2.22 -9.62 -9.89
C LYS A 63 2.43 -8.80 -11.16
N SER A 64 2.26 -9.40 -12.33
CA SER A 64 2.37 -8.69 -13.62
C SER A 64 1.26 -7.65 -13.83
N ARG A 65 0.21 -7.70 -13.01
CA ARG A 65 -0.96 -6.82 -13.08
C ARG A 65 -1.01 -5.79 -11.95
N LEU A 66 0.00 -5.74 -11.07
CA LEU A 66 0.01 -4.83 -9.91
C LEU A 66 -0.09 -3.37 -10.34
N ASP A 67 0.68 -2.96 -11.35
CA ASP A 67 0.65 -1.58 -11.87
C ASP A 67 -0.75 -1.18 -12.34
N ALA A 68 -1.42 -2.07 -13.07
CA ALA A 68 -2.79 -1.87 -13.54
C ALA A 68 -3.78 -1.84 -12.37
N LEU A 69 -3.64 -2.73 -11.38
CA LEU A 69 -4.47 -2.75 -10.18
C LEU A 69 -4.34 -1.45 -9.39
N PHE A 70 -3.11 -0.99 -9.17
CA PHE A 70 -2.83 0.24 -8.43
C PHE A 70 -3.43 1.44 -9.16
N LYS A 71 -3.17 1.56 -10.46
CA LYS A 71 -3.75 2.63 -11.28
C LYS A 71 -5.28 2.63 -11.21
N ASP A 72 -5.92 1.50 -11.50
CA ASP A 72 -7.39 1.37 -11.51
C ASP A 72 -7.98 1.68 -10.12
N THR A 73 -7.30 1.27 -9.05
CA THR A 73 -7.77 1.50 -7.68
C THR A 73 -7.59 2.95 -7.25
N PHE A 74 -6.46 3.59 -7.57
CA PHE A 74 -6.27 5.03 -7.35
C PHE A 74 -7.28 5.87 -8.13
N GLU A 75 -7.59 5.50 -9.39
CA GLU A 75 -8.62 6.17 -10.18
C GLU A 75 -10.01 6.00 -9.56
N LYS A 76 -10.38 4.78 -9.15
CA LYS A 76 -11.66 4.51 -8.46
C LYS A 76 -11.82 5.36 -7.20
N PHE A 77 -10.74 5.53 -6.43
CA PHE A 77 -10.73 6.28 -5.19
C PHE A 77 -10.18 7.70 -5.36
N ARG A 78 -10.17 8.25 -6.58
CA ARG A 78 -9.62 9.58 -6.85
C ARG A 78 -10.32 10.70 -6.09
N GLY A 79 -11.61 10.54 -5.80
CA GLY A 79 -12.39 11.48 -4.97
C GLY A 79 -12.32 11.18 -3.47
N ALA A 80 -11.73 10.04 -3.07
CA ALA A 80 -11.59 9.67 -1.67
C ALA A 80 -10.40 10.41 -1.07
N ASN A 81 -10.71 11.45 -0.29
CA ASN A 81 -9.87 12.12 0.70
C ASN A 81 -8.40 12.43 0.28
N PRO A 82 -8.11 13.61 -0.30
CA PRO A 82 -6.77 14.04 -0.70
C PRO A 82 -5.70 13.88 0.40
N GLU A 83 -6.07 14.14 1.66
CA GLU A 83 -5.19 13.99 2.84
C GLU A 83 -4.64 12.55 2.98
N LEU A 84 -5.47 11.53 2.74
CA LEU A 84 -5.02 10.13 2.81
C LEU A 84 -3.99 9.80 1.73
N ARG A 85 -3.99 10.52 0.60
CA ARG A 85 -3.05 10.31 -0.49
C ARG A 85 -1.67 10.92 -0.19
N GLU A 86 -1.64 12.06 0.49
CA GLU A 86 -0.39 12.64 1.00
C GLU A 86 0.24 11.78 2.09
N HIS A 87 -0.58 11.28 3.03
CA HIS A 87 -0.10 10.39 4.09
C HIS A 87 0.40 9.04 3.55
N LEU A 88 -0.21 8.51 2.48
CA LEU A 88 0.20 7.25 1.89
C LEU A 88 1.69 7.23 1.50
N PHE A 89 2.20 8.29 0.88
CA PHE A 89 3.62 8.35 0.51
C PHE A 89 4.55 8.34 1.72
N GLN A 90 4.19 9.09 2.76
CA GLN A 90 4.97 9.12 3.99
C GLN A 90 4.94 7.75 4.68
N ASP A 91 3.77 7.11 4.74
CA ASP A 91 3.61 5.80 5.35
C ASP A 91 4.41 4.73 4.60
N ILE A 92 4.38 4.72 3.28
CA ILE A 92 5.16 3.80 2.45
C ILE A 92 6.66 4.00 2.70
N LEU A 93 7.12 5.26 2.71
CA LEU A 93 8.52 5.57 2.96
C LEU A 93 8.95 5.11 4.36
N GLU A 94 8.12 5.34 5.38
CA GLU A 94 8.38 4.88 6.75
C GLU A 94 8.42 3.34 6.84
N ILE A 95 7.52 2.64 6.14
CA ILE A 95 7.49 1.17 6.10
C ILE A 95 8.76 0.63 5.45
N ALA A 96 9.07 1.07 4.23
CA ALA A 96 10.22 0.59 3.49
C ALA A 96 11.57 1.00 4.09
N SER A 97 11.59 1.98 5.01
CA SER A 97 12.80 2.39 5.74
C SER A 97 12.82 1.91 7.19
N ALA A 98 11.90 1.02 7.59
CA ALA A 98 11.73 0.61 8.98
C ALA A 98 12.95 -0.14 9.55
N ASP A 99 13.77 -0.75 8.69
CA ASP A 99 15.00 -1.44 9.05
C ASP A 99 16.22 -0.49 9.13
N GLY A 100 16.09 0.74 8.63
CA GLY A 100 17.08 1.81 8.65
C GLY A 100 17.66 2.19 7.29
N ALA A 101 17.38 1.46 6.20
CA ALA A 101 17.85 1.83 4.86
C ALA A 101 17.01 1.23 3.74
N LEU A 102 16.61 2.09 2.78
CA LEU A 102 15.97 1.62 1.56
C LEU A 102 16.95 0.81 0.71
N ASN A 103 16.58 -0.43 0.39
CA ASN A 103 17.28 -1.25 -0.57
C ASN A 103 16.85 -0.93 -2.02
N ALA A 104 17.51 -1.57 -2.99
CA ALA A 104 17.25 -1.31 -4.41
C ALA A 104 15.84 -1.71 -4.84
N SER A 105 15.31 -2.81 -4.31
CA SER A 105 13.98 -3.34 -4.64
C SER A 105 12.87 -2.46 -4.08
N GLU A 106 12.98 -2.03 -2.82
CA GLU A 106 12.08 -1.08 -2.17
C GLU A 106 12.09 0.28 -2.87
N SER A 107 13.28 0.76 -3.25
CA SER A 107 13.42 2.01 -4.01
C SER A 107 12.68 1.92 -5.34
N GLN A 108 12.79 0.79 -6.04
CA GLN A 108 12.09 0.56 -7.30
C GLN A 108 10.56 0.47 -7.11
N ALA A 109 10.09 -0.20 -6.06
CA ALA A 109 8.68 -0.30 -5.72
C ALA A 109 8.09 1.09 -5.40
N LEU A 110 8.81 1.88 -4.60
CA LEU A 110 8.45 3.25 -4.25
C LEU A 110 8.37 4.15 -5.49
N GLU A 111 9.38 4.10 -6.38
CA GLU A 111 9.35 4.87 -7.63
C GLU A 111 8.18 4.50 -8.54
N SER A 112 7.85 3.21 -8.62
CA SER A 112 6.74 2.71 -9.46
C SER A 112 5.40 3.21 -8.93
N LEU A 113 5.18 3.12 -7.62
CA LEU A 113 4.00 3.70 -6.96
C LEU A 113 3.91 5.21 -7.16
N LYS A 114 5.04 5.91 -7.03
CA LYS A 114 5.10 7.35 -7.24
C LYS A 114 4.63 7.75 -8.63
N LYS A 115 5.17 7.08 -9.67
CA LYS A 115 4.76 7.33 -11.06
C LYS A 115 3.27 7.10 -11.26
N ILE A 116 2.70 6.05 -10.67
CA ILE A 116 1.26 5.76 -10.78
C ILE A 116 0.44 6.89 -10.13
N ILE A 117 0.81 7.32 -8.92
CA ILE A 117 0.10 8.40 -8.22
C ILE A 117 0.22 9.74 -8.97
N ASP A 118 1.42 10.08 -9.46
CA ASP A 118 1.67 11.30 -10.23
C ASP A 118 0.83 11.32 -11.53
N LEU A 119 0.77 10.20 -12.26
CA LEU A 119 -0.03 10.06 -13.48
C LEU A 119 -1.54 10.25 -13.22
N THR A 120 -2.04 9.68 -12.12
CA THR A 120 -3.46 9.85 -11.72
C THR A 120 -3.77 11.26 -11.22
N SER A 121 -2.76 12.02 -10.80
CA SER A 121 -2.91 13.41 -10.36
C SER A 121 -2.83 14.40 -11.54
N ALA A 122 -1.95 14.16 -12.51
CA ALA A 122 -1.78 15.02 -13.69
C ALA A 122 -2.96 14.97 -14.67
N THR A 123 -3.69 13.86 -14.71
CA THR A 123 -4.89 13.67 -15.55
C THR A 123 -6.16 14.30 -14.93
N ALA A 124 -6.03 15.13 -13.90
CA ALA A 124 -7.16 15.70 -13.12
C ALA A 124 -7.56 17.10 -13.57
N ASN A 125 -6.83 17.66 -14.53
CA ASN A 125 -7.08 18.98 -15.10
C ASN A 125 -7.83 18.89 -16.42
#